data_AF-A0A382HSJ9-F1
#
_entry.id   AF-A0A382HSJ9-F1
#
_cell.length_a   1.000
_cell.length_b   1.000
_cell.length_c   1.000
_cell.angle_alpha   90.00
_cell.angle_beta   90.00
_cell.angle_gamma   90.00
#
_symmetry.space_group_name_H-M   'P 1'
#
loop_
_entity.id
_entity.type
_entity.pdbx_description
1 polymer ?
#
loop_
_entity_poly.entity_id
_entity_poly.type
_entity_poly.pdbx_seq_one_letter_code
_entity_poly.pdbx_strand_id
1 'polypeptide(L)'
;LAKEVGDPADTLRRICETVKGPVSAEVVTTGAEAMVCEGRKLADIHEHIVVKVPFGREGVKACAELSGEGIRVNVTLVFSASQALLAAKVGATFVSPFVGRLDDLATDGMDLIEQIVEIYENYEFPTEVLVASVRGPLHVVEAARMGADICTCPPKVIDMLFTHPLTDIGLKKFLADWEQAQAFKA
;
A
#
# COMPACT_ATOMS: atom_id res chain seq x y z
N LEU A 1 -1.68 3.74 14.91
CA LEU A 1 -2.18 4.99 15.54
C LEU A 1 -3.18 4.68 16.65
N ALA A 2 -4.39 4.19 16.38
CA ALA A 2 -5.39 3.94 17.46
C ALA A 2 -4.97 2.93 18.56
N LYS A 3 -4.02 2.04 18.26
CA LYS A 3 -3.43 1.10 19.23
C LYS A 3 -2.15 1.60 19.90
N GLU A 4 -1.63 2.74 19.43
CA GLU A 4 -0.40 3.34 19.95
C GLU A 4 -0.77 4.40 21.00
N VAL A 5 0.07 4.54 22.03
CA VAL A 5 -0.11 5.54 23.08
C VAL A 5 0.64 6.82 22.68
N GLY A 6 0.00 7.98 22.84
CA GLY A 6 0.61 9.29 22.60
C GLY A 6 -0.09 10.10 21.51
N ASP A 7 0.53 11.22 21.11
CA ASP A 7 0.04 12.06 20.02
C ASP A 7 0.22 11.34 18.67
N PRO A 8 -0.85 11.18 17.87
CA PRO A 8 -0.75 10.65 16.51
C PRO A 8 0.26 11.40 15.63
N ALA A 9 0.38 12.73 15.78
CA ALA A 9 1.28 13.54 14.95
C ALA A 9 2.76 13.22 15.22
N ASP A 10 3.15 13.06 16.48
CA ASP A 10 4.50 12.64 16.87
C ASP A 10 4.83 11.24 16.36
N THR A 11 3.85 10.34 16.41
CA THR A 11 4.00 8.99 15.88
C THR A 11 4.23 9.01 14.37
N LEU A 12 3.43 9.78 13.63
CA LEU A 12 3.59 9.95 12.18
C LEU A 12 4.95 10.54 11.82
N ARG A 13 5.41 11.57 12.55
CA ARG A 13 6.74 12.17 12.36
C ARG A 13 7.86 11.14 12.54
N ARG A 14 7.82 10.36 13.63
CA ARG A 14 8.80 9.29 13.88
C ARG A 14 8.81 8.22 12.79
N ILE A 15 7.64 7.83 12.29
CA ILE A 15 7.54 6.89 11.18
C ILE A 15 8.22 7.48 9.95
N CYS A 16 7.90 8.73 9.58
CA CYS A 16 8.51 9.42 8.44
C CYS A 16 10.05 9.48 8.54
N GLU A 17 10.58 9.83 9.71
CA GLU A 17 12.03 9.88 9.97
C GLU A 17 12.71 8.50 9.87
N THR A 18 11.97 7.44 10.18
CA THR A 18 12.46 6.06 10.12
C THR A 18 12.46 5.54 8.69
N VAL A 19 11.33 5.67 7.97
CA VAL A 19 11.18 5.07 6.64
C VAL A 19 11.76 5.93 5.52
N LYS A 20 11.85 7.26 5.72
CA LYS A 20 12.37 8.22 4.74
C LYS A 20 11.75 8.07 3.34
N GLY A 21 10.44 7.84 3.33
CA GLY A 21 9.64 7.56 2.14
C GLY A 21 8.15 7.79 2.43
N PRO A 22 7.26 7.58 1.45
CA PRO A 22 5.84 7.90 1.56
C PRO A 22 5.15 7.26 2.78
N VAL A 23 4.44 8.07 3.59
CA VAL A 23 3.63 7.61 4.72
C VAL A 23 2.19 8.08 4.55
N SER A 24 1.29 7.16 4.25
CA SER A 24 -0.15 7.47 4.11
C SER A 24 -0.80 7.71 5.48
N ALA A 25 -1.23 8.95 5.76
CA ALA A 25 -1.95 9.33 6.97
C ALA A 25 -3.42 9.64 6.67
N GLU A 26 -4.35 9.02 7.41
CA GLU A 26 -5.79 9.06 7.12
C GLU A 26 -6.48 10.26 7.76
N VAL A 27 -7.34 10.93 6.99
CA VAL A 27 -8.33 11.87 7.54
C VAL A 27 -9.47 11.10 8.20
N VAL A 28 -9.99 11.60 9.33
CA VAL A 28 -11.12 10.98 10.05
C VAL A 28 -12.42 11.76 9.93
N THR A 29 -12.36 12.99 9.43
CA THR A 29 -13.54 13.85 9.22
C THR A 29 -14.40 13.43 8.03
N THR A 30 -15.63 13.95 7.99
CA THR A 30 -16.58 13.74 6.89
C THR A 30 -16.87 15.05 6.17
N GLY A 31 -17.09 15.00 4.86
CA GLY A 31 -17.29 16.18 4.01
C GLY A 31 -15.99 16.74 3.43
N ALA A 32 -16.06 17.28 2.21
CA ALA A 32 -14.86 17.66 1.47
C ALA A 32 -14.05 18.75 2.19
N GLU A 33 -14.69 19.84 2.62
CA GLU A 33 -14.00 20.97 3.27
C GLU A 33 -13.28 20.55 4.57
N ALA A 34 -13.92 19.68 5.36
CA ALA A 34 -13.33 19.18 6.59
C ALA A 34 -12.13 18.26 6.30
N MET A 35 -12.25 17.36 5.32
CA MET A 35 -11.16 16.49 4.87
C MET A 35 -9.97 17.29 4.34
N VAL A 36 -10.22 18.37 3.58
CA VAL A 36 -9.15 19.24 3.08
C VAL A 36 -8.44 19.95 4.24
N CYS A 37 -9.20 20.53 5.18
CA CYS A 37 -8.63 21.21 6.35
C CYS A 37 -7.77 20.26 7.20
N GLU A 38 -8.25 19.05 7.44
CA GLU A 38 -7.49 18.00 8.14
C GLU A 38 -6.28 17.53 7.31
N GLY A 39 -6.46 17.33 6.00
CA GLY A 39 -5.41 16.93 5.07
C GLY A 39 -4.23 17.90 5.05
N ARG A 40 -4.49 19.21 5.01
CA ARG A 40 -3.44 20.25 5.10
C ARG A 40 -2.65 20.13 6.40
N LYS A 41 -3.33 19.95 7.54
CA LYS A 41 -2.66 19.74 8.84
C LYS A 41 -1.81 18.48 8.88
N LEU A 42 -2.26 17.39 8.24
CA LEU A 42 -1.47 16.16 8.12
C LEU A 42 -0.24 16.39 7.25
N ALA A 43 -0.38 17.05 6.11
CA ALA A 43 0.73 17.35 5.20
C ALA A 43 1.82 18.22 5.87
N ASP A 44 1.42 19.14 6.75
CA ASP A 44 2.34 19.99 7.52
C ASP A 44 3.20 19.22 8.54
N ILE A 45 2.86 17.97 8.86
CA ILE A 45 3.64 17.17 9.82
C ILE A 45 5.04 16.87 9.25
N HIS A 46 5.13 16.42 8.00
CA HIS A 46 6.38 16.05 7.35
C HIS A 46 6.20 15.93 5.83
N GLU A 47 7.23 16.27 5.04
CA GLU A 47 7.24 16.17 3.56
C GLU A 47 6.92 14.76 3.00
N HIS A 48 7.08 13.72 3.82
CA HIS A 48 6.84 12.34 3.45
C HIS A 48 5.40 11.91 3.62
N ILE A 49 4.58 12.72 4.30
CA ILE A 49 3.16 12.46 4.45
C ILE A 49 2.46 12.48 3.09
N VAL A 50 1.56 11.52 2.93
CA VAL A 50 0.59 11.42 1.85
C VAL A 50 -0.77 11.41 2.52
N VAL A 51 -1.63 12.37 2.18
CA VAL A 51 -2.97 12.46 2.78
C VAL A 51 -3.83 11.35 2.21
N LYS A 52 -4.32 10.46 3.07
CA LYS A 52 -5.16 9.33 2.68
C LYS A 52 -6.62 9.70 2.88
N VAL A 53 -7.39 9.72 1.79
CA VAL A 53 -8.82 10.06 1.78
C VAL A 53 -9.66 8.87 1.31
N PRO A 54 -10.80 8.57 1.93
CA PRO A 54 -11.66 7.48 1.46
C PRO A 54 -12.33 7.86 0.12
N PHE A 55 -12.47 6.90 -0.78
CA PHE A 55 -13.24 7.10 -1.99
C PHE A 55 -14.71 7.45 -1.66
N GLY A 56 -15.28 8.35 -2.46
CA GLY A 56 -16.64 8.84 -2.31
C GLY A 56 -16.72 10.25 -2.88
N ARG A 57 -17.93 10.79 -3.04
CA ARG A 57 -18.13 12.14 -3.62
C ARG A 57 -17.29 13.21 -2.91
N GLU A 58 -17.28 13.18 -1.59
CA GLU A 58 -16.57 14.16 -0.77
C GLU A 58 -15.06 13.92 -0.76
N GLY A 59 -14.61 12.66 -0.70
CA GLY A 59 -13.20 12.32 -0.78
C GLY A 59 -12.58 12.62 -2.15
N VAL A 60 -13.33 12.44 -3.25
CA VAL A 60 -12.89 12.81 -4.60
C VAL A 60 -12.76 14.33 -4.75
N LYS A 61 -13.68 15.11 -4.19
CA LYS A 61 -13.55 16.58 -4.14
C LYS A 61 -12.32 17.00 -3.32
N ALA A 62 -12.15 16.41 -2.14
CA ALA A 62 -11.00 16.69 -1.28
C ALA A 62 -9.67 16.32 -1.97
N CYS A 63 -9.64 15.19 -2.69
CA CYS A 63 -8.49 14.79 -3.49
C CYS A 63 -8.16 15.84 -4.55
N ALA A 64 -9.16 16.32 -5.30
CA ALA A 64 -8.96 17.33 -6.35
C ALA A 64 -8.41 18.66 -5.80
N GLU A 65 -8.88 19.10 -4.63
CA GLU A 65 -8.41 20.34 -4.00
C GLU A 65 -6.99 20.18 -3.45
N LEU A 66 -6.73 19.13 -2.67
CA LEU A 66 -5.41 18.87 -2.10
C LEU A 66 -4.35 18.62 -3.18
N SER A 67 -4.67 17.84 -4.22
CA SER A 67 -3.74 17.59 -5.32
C SER A 67 -3.45 18.86 -6.12
N GLY A 68 -4.45 19.73 -6.31
CA GLY A 68 -4.29 21.05 -6.93
C GLY A 68 -3.37 21.99 -6.14
N GLU A 69 -3.22 21.76 -4.84
CA GLU A 69 -2.26 22.46 -3.96
C GLU A 69 -0.87 21.81 -3.96
N GLY A 70 -0.66 20.72 -4.69
CA GLY A 70 0.60 19.96 -4.70
C GLY A 70 0.75 19.01 -3.50
N ILE A 71 -0.30 18.80 -2.71
CA ILE A 71 -0.30 17.82 -1.61
C ILE A 71 -0.53 16.43 -2.19
N ARG A 72 0.34 15.48 -1.85
CA ARG A 72 0.20 14.09 -2.31
C ARG A 72 -0.99 13.42 -1.64
N VAL A 73 -1.83 12.75 -2.43
CA VAL A 73 -3.07 12.13 -1.95
C VAL A 73 -3.10 10.64 -2.29
N ASN A 74 -3.49 9.81 -1.33
CA ASN A 74 -3.79 8.39 -1.51
C ASN A 74 -5.30 8.18 -1.39
N VAL A 75 -5.98 7.83 -2.49
CA VAL A 75 -7.41 7.51 -2.46
C VAL A 75 -7.60 6.05 -2.07
N THR A 76 -8.19 5.82 -0.90
CA THR A 76 -8.39 4.50 -0.28
C THR A 76 -9.83 4.01 -0.37
N LEU A 77 -10.12 2.78 0.05
CA LEU A 77 -11.45 2.15 -0.04
C LEU A 77 -11.95 2.03 -1.49
N VAL A 78 -11.06 1.65 -2.39
CA VAL A 78 -11.38 1.41 -3.81
C VAL A 78 -11.67 -0.08 -4.03
N PHE A 79 -12.77 -0.35 -4.73
CA PHE A 79 -13.33 -1.69 -4.96
C PHE A 79 -13.78 -1.90 -6.42
N SER A 80 -13.59 -0.92 -7.31
CA SER A 80 -13.85 -1.08 -8.74
C SER A 80 -12.93 -0.22 -9.60
N ALA A 81 -12.68 -0.66 -10.84
CA ALA A 81 -11.85 0.06 -11.80
C ALA A 81 -12.39 1.46 -12.13
N SER A 82 -13.71 1.64 -12.13
CA SER A 82 -14.35 2.95 -12.33
C SER A 82 -14.03 3.96 -11.22
N GLN A 83 -13.88 3.49 -9.97
CA GLN A 83 -13.47 4.32 -8.85
C GLN A 83 -12.00 4.73 -8.99
N ALA A 84 -11.13 3.78 -9.37
CA ALA A 84 -9.71 4.04 -9.61
C ALA A 84 -9.49 5.04 -10.77
N LEU A 85 -10.24 4.90 -11.87
CA LEU A 85 -10.20 5.84 -12.99
C LEU A 85 -10.56 7.26 -12.55
N LEU A 86 -11.59 7.42 -11.72
CA LEU A 86 -11.99 8.74 -11.23
C LEU A 86 -10.93 9.33 -10.29
N ALA A 87 -10.35 8.53 -9.40
CA ALA A 87 -9.28 8.96 -8.50
C ALA A 87 -8.06 9.48 -9.27
N ALA A 88 -7.62 8.78 -10.31
CA ALA A 88 -6.52 9.23 -11.17
C ALA A 88 -6.85 10.55 -11.89
N LYS A 89 -8.08 10.68 -12.42
CA LYS A 89 -8.51 11.90 -13.12
C LYS A 89 -8.55 13.15 -12.24
N VAL A 90 -8.67 13.00 -10.92
CA VAL A 90 -8.62 14.13 -9.96
C VAL A 90 -7.24 14.31 -9.31
N GLY A 91 -6.21 13.68 -9.86
CA GLY A 91 -4.82 13.90 -9.45
C GLY A 91 -4.42 13.15 -8.19
N ALA A 92 -5.01 11.99 -7.90
CA ALA A 92 -4.49 11.12 -6.86
C ALA A 92 -3.02 10.75 -7.14
N THR A 93 -2.18 10.76 -6.11
CA THR A 93 -0.82 10.23 -6.20
C THR A 93 -0.85 8.71 -6.17
N PHE A 94 -1.67 8.14 -5.27
CA PHE A 94 -1.88 6.71 -5.17
C PHE A 94 -3.36 6.37 -5.19
N VAL A 95 -3.67 5.18 -5.70
CA VAL A 95 -4.96 4.52 -5.47
C VAL A 95 -4.74 3.24 -4.67
N SER A 96 -5.53 3.03 -3.62
CA SER A 96 -5.47 1.82 -2.78
C SER A 96 -6.69 0.91 -2.96
N PRO A 97 -6.69 -0.01 -3.94
CA PRO A 97 -7.68 -1.08 -4.07
C PRO A 97 -7.54 -2.15 -2.96
N PHE A 98 -8.66 -2.59 -2.39
CA PHE A 98 -8.68 -3.49 -1.22
C PHE A 98 -8.94 -4.95 -1.64
N VAL A 99 -7.93 -5.63 -2.17
CA VAL A 99 -8.07 -6.96 -2.79
C VAL A 99 -8.59 -8.00 -1.80
N GLY A 100 -7.98 -8.11 -0.62
CA GLY A 100 -8.36 -9.13 0.35
C GLY A 100 -9.73 -8.96 0.99
N ARG A 101 -10.40 -7.82 0.78
CA ARG A 101 -11.81 -7.64 1.17
C ARG A 101 -12.77 -8.11 0.07
N LEU A 102 -12.35 -8.07 -1.18
CA LEU A 102 -13.10 -8.66 -2.29
C LEU A 102 -13.04 -10.19 -2.20
N ASP A 103 -11.86 -10.73 -1.91
CA ASP A 103 -11.68 -12.18 -1.74
C ASP A 103 -12.57 -12.75 -0.62
N ASP A 104 -12.69 -12.02 0.49
CA ASP A 104 -13.57 -12.38 1.61
C ASP A 104 -15.06 -12.46 1.19
N LEU A 105 -15.43 -11.82 0.07
CA LEU A 105 -16.76 -11.83 -0.55
C LEU A 105 -16.84 -12.76 -1.77
N ALA A 106 -15.88 -13.67 -1.94
CA ALA A 106 -15.78 -14.59 -3.07
C ALA A 106 -15.74 -13.88 -4.45
N THR A 107 -15.18 -12.67 -4.47
CA THR A 107 -14.85 -11.93 -5.70
C THR A 107 -13.33 -11.92 -5.84
N ASP A 108 -12.79 -12.26 -7.01
CA ASP A 108 -11.35 -12.22 -7.21
C ASP A 108 -10.85 -10.77 -7.11
N GLY A 109 -10.12 -10.46 -6.04
CA GLY A 109 -9.57 -9.14 -5.81
C GLY A 109 -8.40 -8.79 -6.73
N MET A 110 -7.71 -9.79 -7.29
CA MET A 110 -6.57 -9.55 -8.17
C MET A 110 -7.01 -9.20 -9.59
N ASP A 111 -8.16 -9.67 -10.05
CA ASP A 111 -8.79 -9.20 -11.31
C ASP A 111 -8.98 -7.67 -11.31
N LEU A 112 -9.30 -7.08 -10.14
CA LEU A 112 -9.39 -5.62 -10.01
C LEU A 112 -8.03 -4.94 -10.22
N ILE A 113 -6.94 -5.54 -9.73
CA ILE A 113 -5.60 -4.97 -9.91
C ILE A 113 -5.21 -4.97 -11.38
N GLU A 114 -5.42 -6.09 -12.08
CA GLU A 114 -5.15 -6.22 -13.51
C GLU A 114 -5.88 -5.14 -14.31
N GLN A 115 -7.19 -4.95 -14.06
CA GLN A 115 -7.99 -3.91 -14.71
C GLN A 115 -7.45 -2.50 -14.45
N ILE A 116 -7.05 -2.20 -13.21
CA ILE A 116 -6.56 -0.86 -12.86
C ILE A 116 -5.22 -0.59 -13.54
N VAL A 117 -4.30 -1.55 -13.51
CA VAL A 117 -2.98 -1.42 -14.16
C VAL A 117 -3.17 -1.21 -15.66
N GLU A 118 -3.98 -2.03 -16.33
CA GLU A 118 -4.26 -1.89 -17.77
C GLU A 118 -4.82 -0.49 -18.10
N ILE A 119 -5.78 0.01 -17.30
CA ILE A 119 -6.35 1.34 -17.49
C ILE A 119 -5.29 2.42 -17.29
N TYR A 120 -4.45 2.31 -16.25
CA TYR A 120 -3.46 3.32 -15.94
C TYR A 120 -2.35 3.39 -16.99
N GLU A 121 -1.92 2.24 -17.51
CA GLU A 121 -1.00 2.17 -18.65
C GLU A 121 -1.62 2.78 -19.92
N ASN A 122 -2.86 2.42 -20.25
CA ASN A 122 -3.53 2.91 -21.47
C ASN A 122 -3.70 4.43 -21.52
N TYR A 123 -3.91 5.07 -20.37
CA TYR A 123 -4.08 6.52 -20.26
C TYR A 123 -2.83 7.25 -19.77
N GLU A 124 -1.73 6.53 -19.54
CA GLU A 124 -0.48 7.06 -18.99
C GLU A 124 -0.72 7.87 -17.71
N PHE A 125 -1.57 7.37 -16.81
CA PHE A 125 -1.83 8.05 -15.55
C PHE A 125 -0.56 8.02 -14.67
N PRO A 126 -0.15 9.15 -14.09
CA PRO A 126 0.97 9.18 -13.15
C PRO A 126 0.59 8.65 -11.75
N THR A 127 -0.69 8.30 -11.54
CA THR A 127 -1.17 7.72 -10.29
C THR A 127 -0.63 6.30 -10.14
N GLU A 128 -0.03 5.99 -9.00
CA GLU A 128 0.53 4.67 -8.72
C GLU A 128 -0.52 3.73 -8.08
N VAL A 129 -0.54 2.47 -8.51
CA VAL A 129 -1.40 1.40 -8.00
C VAL A 129 -0.78 0.82 -6.73
N LEU A 130 -1.40 1.11 -5.59
CA LEU A 130 -0.98 0.62 -4.28
C LEU A 130 -1.89 -0.53 -3.83
N VAL A 131 -1.51 -1.77 -4.13
CA VAL A 131 -2.27 -2.97 -3.75
C VAL A 131 -2.37 -3.06 -2.22
N ALA A 132 -3.58 -2.94 -1.70
CA ALA A 132 -3.88 -2.91 -0.28
C ALA A 132 -4.78 -4.07 0.15
N SER A 133 -4.91 -4.26 1.47
CA SER A 133 -5.62 -5.41 2.05
C SER A 133 -5.02 -6.77 1.65
N VAL A 134 -3.70 -6.84 1.48
CA VAL A 134 -2.95 -8.05 1.13
C VAL A 134 -3.09 -9.11 2.24
N ARG A 135 -3.40 -10.37 1.87
CA ARG A 135 -3.64 -11.47 2.81
C ARG A 135 -2.50 -12.48 2.90
N GLY A 136 -1.68 -12.61 1.86
CA GLY A 136 -0.61 -13.60 1.82
C GLY A 136 0.35 -13.43 0.64
N PRO A 137 1.37 -14.30 0.54
CA PRO A 137 2.41 -14.21 -0.48
C PRO A 137 1.91 -14.18 -1.93
N LEU A 138 0.84 -14.92 -2.24
CA LEU A 138 0.32 -14.98 -3.61
C LEU A 138 -0.22 -13.63 -4.10
N HIS A 139 -0.84 -12.81 -3.24
CA HIS A 139 -1.26 -11.46 -3.64
C HIS A 139 -0.05 -10.59 -4.00
N VAL A 140 1.07 -10.75 -3.29
CA VAL A 140 2.31 -10.00 -3.56
C VAL A 140 2.89 -10.43 -4.91
N VAL A 141 2.95 -11.73 -5.17
CA VAL A 141 3.46 -12.29 -6.43
C VAL A 141 2.59 -11.86 -7.61
N GLU A 142 1.27 -12.02 -7.52
CA GLU A 142 0.37 -11.65 -8.62
C GLU A 142 0.37 -10.13 -8.86
N ALA A 143 0.37 -9.30 -7.81
CA ALA A 143 0.52 -7.85 -7.95
C ALA A 143 1.81 -7.49 -8.70
N ALA A 144 2.94 -8.12 -8.35
CA ALA A 144 4.22 -7.89 -9.01
C ALA A 144 4.22 -8.38 -10.48
N ARG A 145 3.56 -9.51 -10.78
CA ARG A 145 3.43 -10.03 -12.15
C ARG A 145 2.60 -9.14 -13.04
N MET A 146 1.57 -8.50 -12.48
CA MET A 146 0.70 -7.55 -13.16
C MET A 146 1.36 -6.18 -13.37
N GLY A 147 2.49 -5.89 -12.71
CA GLY A 147 3.16 -4.59 -12.81
C GLY A 147 2.56 -3.50 -11.92
N ALA A 148 1.85 -3.87 -10.84
CA ALA A 148 1.40 -2.88 -9.86
C ALA A 148 2.60 -2.20 -9.18
N ASP A 149 2.50 -0.88 -8.98
CA ASP A 149 3.63 -0.06 -8.53
C ASP A 149 4.05 -0.35 -7.08
N ILE A 150 3.07 -0.55 -6.19
CA ILE A 150 3.29 -0.66 -4.74
C ILE A 150 2.42 -1.77 -4.15
N CYS A 151 2.96 -2.50 -3.18
CA CYS A 151 2.21 -3.49 -2.40
C CYS A 151 2.36 -3.20 -0.90
N THR A 152 1.28 -2.74 -0.23
CA THR A 152 1.32 -2.51 1.22
C THR A 152 0.94 -3.79 1.97
N CYS A 153 1.91 -4.34 2.71
CA CYS A 153 1.75 -5.61 3.40
C CYS A 153 1.77 -5.44 4.93
N PRO A 154 0.93 -6.17 5.68
CA PRO A 154 1.13 -6.28 7.12
C PRO A 154 2.43 -7.07 7.42
N PRO A 155 3.08 -6.86 8.59
CA PRO A 155 4.34 -7.53 8.93
C PRO A 155 4.30 -9.05 8.78
N LYS A 156 3.19 -9.69 9.19
CA LYS A 156 3.00 -11.13 9.05
C LYS A 156 3.13 -11.63 7.60
N VAL A 157 2.62 -10.88 6.62
CA VAL A 157 2.74 -11.28 5.20
C VAL A 157 4.19 -11.16 4.75
N ILE A 158 4.91 -10.12 5.17
CA ILE A 158 6.34 -9.96 4.89
C ILE A 158 7.14 -11.13 5.46
N ASP A 159 6.89 -11.52 6.72
CA ASP A 159 7.56 -12.67 7.34
C ASP A 159 7.33 -13.98 6.56
N MET A 160 6.13 -14.17 6.03
CA MET A 160 5.80 -15.33 5.20
C MET A 160 6.60 -15.39 3.90
N LEU A 161 7.05 -14.25 3.34
CA LEU A 161 7.84 -14.22 2.10
C LEU A 161 9.23 -14.84 2.27
N PHE A 162 9.79 -14.83 3.48
CA PHE A 162 11.09 -15.43 3.78
C PHE A 162 11.03 -16.95 3.99
N THR A 163 9.84 -17.52 4.15
CA THR A 163 9.67 -18.90 4.62
C THR A 163 9.35 -19.85 3.46
N HIS A 164 10.21 -20.84 3.22
CA HIS A 164 9.93 -21.91 2.25
C HIS A 164 10.51 -23.26 2.72
N PRO A 165 9.71 -24.34 2.84
CA PRO A 165 10.18 -25.60 3.40
C PRO A 165 11.39 -26.22 2.69
N LEU A 166 11.47 -26.08 1.36
CA LEU A 166 12.62 -26.61 0.60
C LEU A 166 13.90 -25.79 0.83
N THR A 167 13.79 -24.51 1.19
CA THR A 167 14.94 -23.68 1.55
C THR A 167 15.54 -24.19 2.86
N ASP A 168 14.70 -24.47 3.86
CA ASP A 168 15.14 -25.01 5.15
C ASP A 168 15.77 -26.39 5.00
N ILE A 169 15.15 -27.27 4.19
CA ILE A 169 15.70 -28.59 3.88
C ILE A 169 17.05 -28.47 3.17
N GLY A 170 17.15 -27.58 2.19
CA GLY A 170 18.39 -27.32 1.45
C GLY A 170 19.51 -26.82 2.37
N LEU A 171 19.23 -25.85 3.23
CA LEU A 171 20.20 -25.31 4.18
C LEU A 171 20.70 -26.38 5.15
N LYS A 172 19.80 -27.20 5.71
CA LYS A 172 20.18 -28.30 6.59
C LYS A 172 21.10 -29.30 5.89
N LYS A 173 20.80 -29.62 4.63
CA LYS A 173 21.64 -30.51 3.83
C LYS A 173 23.03 -29.91 3.58
N PHE A 174 23.12 -28.63 3.21
CA PHE A 174 24.41 -27.96 3.00
C PHE A 174 25.29 -27.96 4.25
N LEU A 175 24.70 -27.71 5.42
CA LEU A 175 25.43 -27.73 6.68
C LEU A 175 25.94 -29.15 7.02
N ALA A 176 25.10 -30.18 6.83
CA ALA A 176 25.49 -31.57 7.06
C ALA A 176 26.60 -32.05 6.11
N ASP A 177 26.51 -31.68 4.82
CA ASP A 177 27.53 -32.02 3.82
C ASP A 177 28.87 -31.31 4.15
N TRP A 178 28.82 -30.07 4.65
CA TRP A 178 30.02 -29.33 5.07
C TRP A 178 30.70 -29.95 6.29
N GLU A 179 29.94 -30.33 7.31
CA GLU A 179 30.48 -31.01 8.51
C GLU A 179 31.17 -32.33 8.14
N GLN A 180 30.56 -33.12 7.26
CA GLN A 180 31.17 -34.34 6.73
C GLN A 180 32.49 -34.03 6.01
N ALA A 181 32.51 -33.02 5.13
CA ALA A 181 33.71 -32.65 4.39
C ALA A 181 34.87 -32.19 5.29
N GLN A 182 34.58 -31.54 6.42
CA GLN A 182 35.60 -31.14 7.41
C GLN A 182 36.12 -32.35 8.19
N ALA A 183 35.24 -33.29 8.55
CA ALA A 183 35.64 -34.51 9.26
C ALA A 183 36.59 -35.40 8.44
N PHE A 184 36.47 -35.42 7.10
CA PHE A 184 37.40 -36.13 6.22
C PHE A 184 38.78 -35.46 6.07
N LYS A 185 38.92 -34.19 6.48
CA LYS A 185 40.19 -33.44 6.41
C LYS A 185 40.97 -33.43 7.72
N ALA A 186 40.36 -33.86 8.83
CA ALA A 186 40.98 -33.99 10.15
C ALA A 186 41.53 -35.41 10.36
#